data_AF-A0AAN8SC63-F1
#
_entry.id   AF-A0AAN8SC63-F1
#
_cell.length_a   1.000
_cell.length_b   1.000
_cell.length_c   1.000
_cell.angle_alpha   90.00
_cell.angle_beta   90.00
_cell.angle_gamma   90.00
#
_symmetry.space_group_name_H-M   'P 1'
#
loop_
_entity.id
_entity.type
_entity.pdbx_description
1 polymer ?
#
loop_
_entity_poly.entity_id
_entity_poly.type
_entity_poly.pdbx_seq_one_letter_code
_entity_poly.pdbx_strand_id
1 'polypeptide(L)'
;MSGFIENTVYKRPQNDRPSGSSEAGFHLVTLWLHDSHVEETNVEGFGVDVTANQDEISDHETFQLEFDWATKRWYLRTMQDRYWTLETGGGIQACGDKRSSNALFDLIWQNDGSLCFRANNGKFVATKRSGHLYANSDVVEESCKYFFYLINRPILVLKCDQGFVGYKSSSSTKLECNKATYETIRVERAEKGVVYLKGHNDKYWHADSENVTADSDVPEGFYLELREPTRICIKSVHGEYLVANKNGGFRLGDGEYENATKWEY
;
A
#
# COMPACT_ATOMS: atom_id res chain seq x y z
N MET A 1 8.84 -25.04 17.26
CA MET A 1 9.33 -23.71 17.65
C MET A 1 8.70 -22.72 16.69
N SER A 2 7.58 -22.11 17.09
CA SER A 2 6.85 -21.11 16.32
C SER A 2 6.89 -19.82 17.14
N GLY A 3 7.75 -18.88 16.75
CA GLY A 3 7.80 -17.56 17.35
C GLY A 3 6.61 -16.75 16.85
N PHE A 4 5.66 -16.47 17.74
CA PHE A 4 4.64 -15.46 17.52
C PHE A 4 5.34 -14.09 17.46
N ILE A 5 5.22 -13.38 16.33
CA ILE A 5 5.60 -11.98 16.26
C ILE A 5 4.48 -11.19 16.92
N GLU A 6 4.76 -10.66 18.11
CA GLU A 6 3.89 -9.77 18.86
C GLU A 6 3.82 -8.43 18.11
N ASN A 7 2.68 -8.14 17.48
CA ASN A 7 2.42 -6.84 16.84
C ASN A 7 2.41 -5.73 17.89
N THR A 8 3.54 -5.06 18.08
CA THR A 8 3.62 -3.87 18.91
C THR A 8 2.95 -2.70 18.18
N VAL A 9 1.72 -2.40 18.55
CA VAL A 9 1.03 -1.16 18.11
C VAL A 9 1.75 0.02 18.78
N TYR A 10 2.68 0.64 18.06
CA TYR A 10 3.35 1.86 18.52
C TYR A 10 2.33 3.01 18.57
N LYS A 11 1.86 3.35 19.78
CA LYS A 11 1.19 4.64 20.04
C LYS A 11 2.27 5.72 20.14
N ARG A 12 2.34 6.64 19.18
CA ARG A 12 3.23 7.82 19.29
C ARG A 12 2.78 8.75 20.45
N PRO A 13 3.73 9.43 21.12
CA PRO A 13 3.45 10.44 22.14
C PRO A 13 2.68 11.64 21.58
N GLN A 14 1.80 12.20 22.41
CA GLN A 14 0.70 13.08 22.00
C GLN A 14 1.09 14.54 21.66
N ASN A 15 2.37 14.90 21.60
CA ASN A 15 2.79 16.29 21.81
C ASN A 15 3.13 17.14 20.57
N ASP A 16 3.13 16.62 19.34
CA ASP A 16 3.39 17.43 18.15
C ASP A 16 2.20 17.41 17.18
N ARG A 17 1.09 18.02 17.59
CA ARG A 17 -0.05 18.30 16.70
C ARG A 17 -0.06 19.79 16.33
N PRO A 18 0.15 20.16 15.06
CA PRO A 18 -0.29 21.45 14.56
C PRO A 18 -1.81 21.51 14.66
N SER A 19 -2.33 22.52 15.35
CA SER A 19 -3.76 22.78 15.46
C SER A 19 -4.34 23.07 14.07
N GLY A 20 -4.98 22.08 13.42
CA GLY A 20 -5.72 22.31 12.18
C GLY A 20 -5.73 21.18 11.16
N SER A 21 -4.90 20.14 11.29
CA SER A 21 -5.00 18.97 10.42
C SER A 21 -6.06 18.00 10.95
N SER A 22 -7.16 17.84 10.21
CA SER A 22 -8.03 16.65 10.32
C SER A 22 -7.16 15.39 10.30
N GLU A 23 -7.59 14.32 10.97
CA GLU A 23 -6.98 12.97 10.96
C GLU A 23 -6.92 12.33 9.55
N ALA A 24 -6.32 13.01 8.57
CA ALA A 24 -6.02 12.43 7.29
C ALA A 24 -4.92 11.38 7.53
N GLY A 25 -5.36 10.12 7.47
CA GLY A 25 -4.68 8.91 7.89
C GLY A 25 -3.19 8.87 7.59
N PHE A 26 -2.42 8.55 8.62
CA PHE A 26 -1.06 8.07 8.46
C PHE A 26 -1.14 6.58 8.08
N HIS A 27 -0.58 6.22 6.93
CA HIS A 27 -0.58 4.84 6.44
C HIS A 27 0.83 4.27 6.53
N LEU A 28 1.02 3.21 7.32
CA LEU A 28 2.31 2.53 7.36
C LEU A 28 2.35 1.50 6.25
N VAL A 29 3.42 1.55 5.48
CA VAL A 29 3.66 0.73 4.32
C VAL A 29 5.06 0.15 4.37
N THR A 30 5.23 -1.03 3.77
CA THR A 30 6.55 -1.58 3.48
C THR A 30 6.69 -1.67 1.97
N LEU A 31 7.88 -1.33 1.48
CA LEU A 31 8.22 -1.34 0.06
C LEU A 31 9.30 -2.39 -0.21
N TRP A 32 9.10 -3.16 -1.26
CA TRP A 32 9.99 -4.24 -1.68
C TRP A 32 10.38 -4.09 -3.14
N LEU A 33 11.55 -4.55 -3.53
CA LEU A 33 12.03 -4.61 -4.91
C LEU A 33 12.75 -5.93 -5.11
N HIS A 34 12.32 -6.76 -6.06
CA HIS A 34 13.05 -7.97 -6.47
C HIS A 34 13.69 -8.77 -5.32
N ASP A 35 12.87 -9.13 -4.32
CA ASP A 35 13.28 -9.90 -3.14
C ASP A 35 14.19 -9.16 -2.15
N SER A 36 14.36 -7.85 -2.34
CA SER A 36 15.02 -6.97 -1.38
C SER A 36 14.08 -5.90 -0.80
N HIS A 37 14.36 -5.46 0.42
CA HIS A 37 13.61 -4.39 1.07
C HIS A 37 14.25 -3.04 0.89
N VAL A 38 13.44 -2.00 0.86
CA VAL A 38 13.94 -0.62 0.88
C VAL A 38 14.14 -0.15 2.31
N GLU A 39 15.37 0.22 2.69
CA GLU A 39 15.76 0.67 4.02
C GLU A 39 16.56 1.98 4.00
N GLU A 40 16.76 2.58 5.17
CA GLU A 40 17.70 3.67 5.40
C GLU A 40 19.07 3.13 5.83
N THR A 41 20.15 3.54 5.16
CA THR A 41 21.52 3.18 5.55
C THR A 41 22.35 4.41 5.89
N ASN A 42 23.04 4.36 7.04
CA ASN A 42 24.00 5.37 7.45
C ASN A 42 25.30 5.21 6.67
N VAL A 43 25.62 6.18 5.81
CA VAL A 43 26.93 6.28 5.16
C VAL A 43 27.79 7.25 5.96
N GLU A 44 28.91 6.78 6.52
CA GLU A 44 29.78 7.63 7.34
C GLU A 44 30.23 8.88 6.55
N GLY A 45 29.74 10.06 6.97
CA GLY A 45 30.16 11.37 6.46
C GLY A 45 29.19 12.11 5.53
N PHE A 46 28.09 11.49 5.09
CA PHE A 46 27.04 12.13 4.28
C PHE A 46 25.64 11.68 4.72
N GLY A 47 24.57 12.34 4.25
CA GLY A 47 23.19 12.06 4.65
C GLY A 47 22.78 10.58 4.55
N VAL A 48 21.72 10.21 5.26
CA VAL A 48 21.20 8.83 5.28
C VAL A 48 20.65 8.48 3.91
N ASP A 49 21.27 7.53 3.22
CA ASP A 49 20.84 7.08 1.89
C ASP A 49 19.72 6.05 2.02
N VAL A 50 18.83 6.02 1.03
CA VAL A 50 17.83 4.95 0.92
C VAL A 50 18.37 3.87 -0.02
N THR A 51 18.34 2.61 0.43
CA THR A 51 18.90 1.45 -0.30
C THR A 51 17.91 0.30 -0.38
N ALA A 52 18.00 -0.53 -1.42
CA ALA A 52 17.28 -1.79 -1.53
C ALA A 52 18.25 -2.97 -1.69
N ASN A 53 18.58 -3.64 -0.57
CA ASN A 53 19.71 -4.58 -0.50
C ASN A 53 19.61 -5.64 0.62
N GLN A 54 18.49 -5.74 1.33
CA GLN A 54 18.30 -6.71 2.43
C GLN A 54 17.31 -7.80 2.04
N ASP A 55 17.48 -9.00 2.58
CA ASP A 55 16.62 -10.17 2.32
C ASP A 55 15.54 -10.40 3.42
N GLU A 56 15.56 -9.66 4.54
CA GLU A 56 14.64 -9.83 5.68
C GLU A 56 13.86 -8.54 6.03
N ILE A 57 12.57 -8.66 6.40
CA ILE A 57 11.76 -7.53 6.90
C ILE A 57 12.16 -7.23 8.35
N SER A 58 12.59 -6.00 8.62
CA SER A 58 12.73 -5.41 9.94
C SER A 58 11.77 -4.20 10.13
N ASP A 59 11.96 -3.41 11.19
CA ASP A 59 11.22 -2.15 11.37
C ASP A 59 11.82 -1.01 10.52
N HIS A 60 13.02 -1.20 9.95
CA HIS A 60 13.75 -0.19 9.18
C HIS A 60 13.24 0.01 7.75
N GLU A 61 12.33 -0.86 7.29
CA GLU A 61 11.76 -0.85 5.93
C GLU A 61 10.28 -0.46 5.93
N THR A 62 9.83 0.12 7.05
CA THR A 62 8.50 0.69 7.22
C THR A 62 8.52 2.20 7.04
N PHE A 63 7.70 2.67 6.10
CA PHE A 63 7.51 4.08 5.81
C PHE A 63 6.07 4.48 6.10
N GLN A 64 5.89 5.66 6.65
CA GLN A 64 4.60 6.32 6.78
C GLN A 64 4.32 7.16 5.53
N LEU A 65 3.32 6.77 4.76
CA LEU A 65 2.78 7.58 3.67
C LEU A 65 1.91 8.69 4.25
N GLU A 66 2.25 9.93 3.89
CA GLU A 66 1.47 11.12 4.23
C GLU A 66 1.02 11.82 2.96
N PHE A 67 -0.29 11.97 2.78
CA PHE A 67 -0.83 12.61 1.59
C PHE A 67 -0.79 14.14 1.70
N ASP A 68 -0.32 14.78 0.63
CA ASP A 68 -0.41 16.21 0.46
C ASP A 68 -1.66 16.60 -0.34
N TRP A 69 -2.61 17.25 0.33
CA TRP A 69 -3.89 17.62 -0.27
C TRP A 69 -3.77 18.68 -1.37
N ALA A 70 -2.71 19.49 -1.37
CA ALA A 70 -2.50 20.55 -2.35
C ALA A 70 -2.00 19.98 -3.69
N THR A 71 -1.02 19.08 -3.64
CA THR A 71 -0.39 18.51 -4.83
C THR A 71 -0.98 17.15 -5.24
N LYS A 72 -1.73 16.49 -4.35
CA LYS A 72 -2.21 15.11 -4.51
C LYS A 72 -1.07 14.08 -4.61
N ARG A 73 0.06 14.38 -3.99
CA ARG A 73 1.28 13.55 -3.96
C ARG A 73 1.56 13.08 -2.54
N TRP A 74 2.55 12.22 -2.39
CA TRP A 74 2.82 11.55 -1.13
C TRP A 74 4.22 11.88 -0.62
N TYR A 75 4.31 12.05 0.69
CA TYR A 75 5.56 11.99 1.44
C TYR A 75 5.79 10.56 1.92
N LEU A 76 7.03 10.09 1.86
CA LEU A 76 7.47 8.88 2.54
C LEU A 76 8.27 9.30 3.78
N ARG A 77 7.66 9.17 4.96
CA ARG A 77 8.27 9.49 6.23
C ARG A 77 8.78 8.22 6.91
N THR A 78 9.93 8.30 7.54
CA THR A 78 10.60 7.15 8.11
C THR A 78 10.37 7.09 9.62
N MET A 79 10.81 6.00 10.25
CA MET A 79 10.59 5.80 11.70
C MET A 79 11.38 6.80 12.55
N GLN A 80 12.47 7.36 12.01
CA GLN A 80 13.32 8.39 12.60
C GLN A 80 12.79 9.81 12.37
N ASP A 81 11.56 9.93 11.87
CA ASP A 81 10.94 11.22 11.56
C ASP A 81 11.73 12.03 10.52
N ARG A 82 12.18 11.33 9.47
CA ARG A 82 12.79 11.92 8.29
C ARG A 82 11.94 11.65 7.07
N TYR A 83 12.08 12.47 6.04
CA TYR A 83 11.41 12.29 4.77
C TYR A 83 12.39 11.86 3.70
N TRP A 84 11.97 10.92 2.86
CA TRP A 84 12.61 10.72 1.56
C TRP A 84 12.64 12.05 0.82
N THR A 85 13.81 12.39 0.30
CA THR A 85 14.06 13.67 -0.35
C THR A 85 14.92 13.43 -1.59
N LEU A 86 14.49 14.02 -2.70
CA LEU A 86 15.26 14.09 -3.93
C LEU A 86 16.42 15.07 -3.77
N GLU A 87 17.64 14.55 -3.88
CA GLU A 87 18.87 15.32 -3.76
C GLU A 87 19.42 15.80 -5.10
N THR A 88 20.37 16.74 -5.02
CA THR A 88 21.11 17.22 -6.19
C THR A 88 21.85 16.05 -6.85
N GLY A 89 21.64 15.84 -8.15
CA GLY A 89 22.17 14.68 -8.88
C GLY A 89 21.24 13.46 -8.92
N GLY A 90 20.07 13.54 -8.28
CA GLY A 90 18.99 12.57 -8.42
C GLY A 90 18.97 11.47 -7.37
N GLY A 91 19.89 11.45 -6.40
CA GLY A 91 19.84 10.47 -5.30
C GLY A 91 18.60 10.68 -4.42
N ILE A 92 18.11 9.60 -3.80
CA ILE A 92 17.05 9.67 -2.78
C ILE A 92 17.66 9.41 -1.41
N GLN A 93 17.51 10.38 -0.51
CA GLN A 93 18.02 10.33 0.86
C GLN A 93 16.87 10.49 1.86
N ALA A 94 17.04 9.95 3.06
CA ALA A 94 16.11 10.13 4.17
C ALA A 94 16.65 11.11 5.21
N CYS A 95 17.01 12.31 4.76
CA CYS A 95 17.60 13.36 5.59
C CYS A 95 16.65 14.55 5.84
N GLY A 96 15.51 14.61 5.15
CA GLY A 96 14.58 15.73 5.25
C GLY A 96 13.93 15.82 6.62
N ASP A 97 14.15 16.91 7.35
CA ASP A 97 13.54 17.19 8.66
C ASP A 97 12.17 17.87 8.54
N LYS A 98 11.83 18.35 7.34
CA LYS A 98 10.59 19.07 7.03
C LYS A 98 10.06 18.65 5.67
N ARG A 99 8.76 18.81 5.50
CA ARG A 99 8.09 18.68 4.21
C ARG A 99 8.65 19.71 3.22
N SER A 100 8.99 19.25 2.02
CA SER A 100 9.48 20.09 0.92
C SER A 100 8.97 19.55 -0.42
N SER A 101 9.10 20.34 -1.50
CA SER A 101 8.75 19.86 -2.85
C SER A 101 9.61 18.67 -3.29
N ASN A 102 10.85 18.58 -2.81
CA ASN A 102 11.76 17.47 -3.13
C ASN A 102 11.40 16.19 -2.39
N ALA A 103 10.57 16.26 -1.35
CA ALA A 103 10.08 15.11 -0.61
C ALA A 103 8.73 14.57 -1.13
N LEU A 104 8.21 15.14 -2.22
CA LEU A 104 6.95 14.70 -2.83
C LEU A 104 7.19 13.70 -3.96
N PHE A 105 6.43 12.61 -3.92
CA PHE A 105 6.46 11.53 -4.89
C PHE A 105 5.05 11.21 -5.41
N ASP A 106 4.93 10.94 -6.71
CA ASP A 106 3.73 10.30 -7.24
C ASP A 106 3.84 8.78 -7.05
N LEU A 107 2.73 8.14 -6.71
CA LEU A 107 2.60 6.68 -6.68
C LEU A 107 1.96 6.23 -8.01
N ILE A 108 2.76 5.60 -8.87
CA ILE A 108 2.35 5.19 -10.22
C ILE A 108 2.27 3.67 -10.27
N TRP A 109 1.07 3.16 -10.08
CA TRP A 109 0.74 1.74 -10.10
C TRP A 109 0.77 1.17 -11.52
N GLN A 110 1.33 -0.03 -11.65
CA GLN A 110 1.50 -0.76 -12.89
C GLN A 110 0.46 -1.88 -13.04
N ASN A 111 0.40 -2.47 -14.23
CA ASN A 111 -0.56 -3.54 -14.50
C ASN A 111 -0.26 -4.83 -13.75
N ASP A 112 1.02 -5.10 -13.47
CA ASP A 112 1.51 -6.28 -12.76
C ASP A 112 1.46 -6.13 -11.22
N GLY A 113 0.77 -5.11 -10.71
CA GLY A 113 0.64 -4.84 -9.28
C GLY A 113 1.85 -4.15 -8.65
N SER A 114 2.91 -3.91 -9.41
CA SER A 114 4.04 -3.11 -8.95
C SER A 114 3.71 -1.61 -8.89
N LEU A 115 4.52 -0.88 -8.13
CA LEU A 115 4.41 0.53 -7.84
C LEU A 115 5.72 1.21 -8.25
N CYS A 116 5.64 2.28 -9.03
CA CYS A 116 6.77 3.14 -9.32
C CYS A 116 6.62 4.48 -8.61
N PHE A 117 7.71 5.02 -8.09
CA PHE A 117 7.74 6.38 -7.56
C PHE A 117 8.23 7.35 -8.62
N ARG A 118 7.51 8.45 -8.83
CA ARG A 118 8.02 9.58 -9.64
C ARG A 118 8.36 10.76 -8.74
N ALA A 119 9.63 11.12 -8.73
CA ALA A 119 10.16 12.21 -7.93
C ALA A 119 9.85 13.58 -8.55
N ASN A 120 10.18 14.65 -7.82
CA ASN A 120 9.86 16.02 -8.23
C ASN A 120 10.58 16.51 -9.50
N ASN A 121 11.66 15.86 -9.92
CA ASN A 121 12.32 16.10 -11.20
C ASN A 121 11.62 15.41 -12.39
N GLY A 122 10.47 14.76 -12.17
CA GLY A 122 9.69 14.06 -13.19
C GLY A 122 10.22 12.67 -13.56
N LYS A 123 11.32 12.22 -12.95
CA LYS A 123 11.93 10.91 -13.22
C LYS A 123 11.41 9.85 -12.27
N PHE A 124 11.41 8.60 -12.73
CA PHE A 124 11.16 7.43 -11.89
C PHE A 124 12.36 7.13 -11.00
N VAL A 125 12.08 6.75 -9.76
CA VAL A 125 13.07 6.27 -8.79
C VAL A 125 13.43 4.84 -9.16
N ALA A 126 14.71 4.62 -9.45
CA ALA A 126 15.30 3.34 -9.77
C ALA A 126 16.31 2.93 -8.71
N THR A 127 16.45 1.63 -8.49
CA THR A 127 17.50 1.07 -7.63
C THR A 127 18.74 0.74 -8.46
N LYS A 128 19.88 1.28 -8.06
CA LYS A 128 21.19 0.95 -8.66
C LYS A 128 21.66 -0.43 -8.22
N ARG A 129 22.63 -1.00 -8.93
CA ARG A 129 23.30 -2.26 -8.52
C ARG A 129 23.91 -2.20 -7.11
N SER A 130 24.22 -1.00 -6.62
CA SER A 130 24.71 -0.76 -5.27
C SER A 130 23.61 -0.72 -4.20
N GLY A 131 22.34 -0.93 -4.56
CA GLY A 131 21.18 -0.78 -3.67
C GLY A 131 20.64 0.66 -3.59
N HIS A 132 21.48 1.69 -3.76
CA HIS A 132 21.04 3.09 -3.67
C HIS A 132 19.90 3.47 -4.64
N LEU A 133 18.95 4.25 -4.15
CA LEU A 133 17.83 4.78 -4.93
C LEU A 133 18.20 6.09 -5.65
N TYR A 134 17.83 6.20 -6.93
CA TYR A 134 18.07 7.37 -7.78
C TYR A 134 16.88 7.67 -8.71
N ALA A 135 16.40 8.91 -8.71
CA ALA A 135 15.40 9.41 -9.65
C ALA A 135 16.06 9.89 -10.96
N ASN A 136 16.42 8.96 -11.84
CA ASN A 136 17.09 9.25 -13.10
C ASN A 136 16.45 8.59 -14.33
N SER A 137 15.44 7.74 -14.15
CA SER A 137 14.79 7.05 -15.27
C SER A 137 13.63 7.85 -15.85
N ASP A 138 13.54 7.91 -17.18
CA ASP A 138 12.41 8.51 -17.91
C ASP A 138 11.28 7.50 -18.20
N VAL A 139 11.59 6.21 -18.09
CA VAL A 139 10.68 5.12 -18.43
C VAL A 139 10.56 4.15 -17.26
N VAL A 140 9.46 3.41 -17.21
CA VAL A 140 9.30 2.36 -16.21
C VAL A 140 10.18 1.18 -16.62
N GLU A 141 11.26 0.99 -15.87
CA GLU A 141 12.14 -0.17 -15.96
C GLU A 141 11.91 -1.10 -14.78
N GLU A 142 12.42 -2.32 -14.87
CA GLU A 142 12.31 -3.32 -13.81
C GLU A 142 12.97 -2.84 -12.50
N SER A 143 14.07 -2.09 -12.60
CA SER A 143 14.75 -1.43 -11.46
C SER A 143 13.92 -0.34 -10.77
N CYS A 144 12.82 0.10 -11.38
CA CYS A 144 11.91 1.14 -10.86
C CYS A 144 10.67 0.55 -10.17
N LYS A 145 10.49 -0.77 -10.18
CA LYS A 145 9.26 -1.44 -9.73
C LYS A 145 9.36 -1.89 -8.28
N TYR A 146 8.55 -1.28 -7.43
CA TYR A 146 8.44 -1.67 -6.04
C TYR A 146 7.13 -2.45 -5.81
N PHE A 147 7.06 -3.23 -4.74
CA PHE A 147 5.86 -3.92 -4.30
C PHE A 147 5.40 -3.33 -2.97
N PHE A 148 4.11 -3.10 -2.88
CA PHE A 148 3.49 -2.38 -1.79
C PHE A 148 2.78 -3.33 -0.84
N TYR A 149 3.01 -3.16 0.46
CA TYR A 149 2.17 -3.76 1.49
C TYR A 149 1.66 -2.69 2.44
N LEU A 150 0.35 -2.69 2.69
CA LEU A 150 -0.27 -1.91 3.75
C LEU A 150 -0.15 -2.67 5.07
N ILE A 151 0.87 -2.36 5.85
CA ILE A 151 1.26 -3.23 6.97
C ILE A 151 0.48 -2.98 8.26
N ASN A 152 -0.02 -1.76 8.46
CA ASN A 152 -0.82 -1.39 9.63
C ASN A 152 -2.32 -1.73 9.48
N ARG A 153 -2.66 -2.61 8.54
CA ARG A 153 -4.01 -3.17 8.32
C ARG A 153 -3.95 -4.68 8.07
N PRO A 154 -3.58 -5.51 9.08
CA PRO A 154 -3.69 -6.96 8.97
C PRO A 154 -5.15 -7.45 8.92
N ILE A 155 -6.09 -6.58 9.31
CA ILE A 155 -7.53 -6.78 9.19
C ILE A 155 -8.10 -5.52 8.52
N LEU A 156 -8.89 -5.71 7.46
CA LEU A 156 -9.59 -4.65 6.73
C LEU A 156 -11.08 -4.67 7.06
N VAL A 157 -11.69 -3.49 6.97
CA VAL A 157 -13.13 -3.28 6.91
C VAL A 157 -13.39 -2.43 5.69
N LEU A 158 -14.03 -2.99 4.67
CA LEU A 158 -14.23 -2.27 3.41
C LEU A 158 -15.61 -1.61 3.35
N LYS A 159 -15.64 -0.38 2.84
CA LYS A 159 -16.87 0.38 2.61
C LYS A 159 -16.82 1.12 1.28
N CYS A 160 -17.93 1.08 0.55
CA CYS A 160 -18.16 1.91 -0.62
C CYS A 160 -19.37 2.84 -0.36
N ASP A 161 -19.78 3.60 -1.37
CA ASP A 161 -20.89 4.56 -1.24
C ASP A 161 -22.25 3.89 -0.95
N GLN A 162 -22.39 2.58 -1.18
CA GLN A 162 -23.62 1.83 -0.90
C GLN A 162 -23.67 1.25 0.53
N GLY A 163 -22.54 1.18 1.23
CA GLY A 163 -22.43 0.57 2.55
C GLY A 163 -21.16 -0.25 2.74
N PHE A 164 -21.15 -1.06 3.80
CA PHE A 164 -20.04 -1.94 4.11
C PHE A 164 -20.09 -3.22 3.27
N VAL A 165 -18.91 -3.80 3.05
CA VAL A 165 -18.76 -5.18 2.59
C VAL A 165 -19.12 -6.12 3.75
N GLY A 166 -19.98 -7.08 3.47
CA GLY A 166 -20.32 -8.16 4.41
C GLY A 166 -21.17 -9.25 3.78
N TYR A 167 -21.37 -10.34 4.53
CA TYR A 167 -22.12 -11.49 4.01
C TYR A 167 -23.57 -11.13 3.70
N LYS A 168 -24.08 -11.69 2.60
CA LYS A 168 -25.47 -11.53 2.15
C LYS A 168 -26.46 -11.89 3.26
N SER A 169 -26.22 -13.04 3.91
CA SER A 169 -26.95 -13.53 5.09
C SER A 169 -26.00 -14.33 5.99
N SER A 170 -26.42 -14.64 7.21
CA SER A 170 -25.62 -15.42 8.17
C SER A 170 -25.26 -16.84 7.72
N SER A 171 -25.97 -17.39 6.75
CA SER A 171 -25.75 -18.72 6.20
C SER A 171 -25.10 -18.70 4.81
N SER A 172 -24.80 -17.52 4.27
CA SER A 172 -24.25 -17.36 2.92
C SER A 172 -22.78 -17.00 3.00
N THR A 173 -21.97 -17.59 2.13
CA THR A 173 -20.56 -17.26 1.94
C THR A 173 -20.38 -16.10 0.96
N LYS A 174 -21.44 -15.69 0.25
CA LYS A 174 -21.45 -14.59 -0.70
C LYS A 174 -21.41 -13.25 0.02
N LEU A 175 -20.54 -12.36 -0.45
CA LEU A 175 -20.38 -11.00 0.03
C LEU A 175 -21.18 -10.02 -0.85
N GLU A 176 -21.70 -8.99 -0.21
CA GLU A 176 -22.37 -7.83 -0.82
C GLU A 176 -21.77 -6.54 -0.23
N CYS A 177 -21.87 -5.43 -0.93
CA CYS A 177 -21.25 -4.14 -0.54
C CYS A 177 -22.27 -3.05 -0.15
N ASN A 178 -23.48 -3.43 0.27
CA ASN A 178 -24.53 -2.52 0.72
C ASN A 178 -25.00 -2.79 2.16
N LYS A 179 -24.13 -3.39 2.99
CA LYS A 179 -24.51 -3.80 4.33
C LYS A 179 -24.43 -2.64 5.31
N ALA A 180 -25.32 -2.63 6.29
CA ALA A 180 -25.26 -1.70 7.42
C ALA A 180 -24.17 -2.07 8.44
N THR A 181 -23.85 -3.37 8.53
CA THR A 181 -22.80 -3.92 9.38
C THR A 181 -21.64 -4.41 8.52
N TYR A 182 -20.41 -4.22 9.00
CA TYR A 182 -19.22 -4.68 8.30
C TYR A 182 -18.87 -6.13 8.63
N GLU A 183 -18.14 -6.74 7.70
CA GLU A 183 -17.37 -7.95 7.94
C GLU A 183 -15.88 -7.62 8.09
N THR A 184 -15.17 -8.37 8.92
CA THR A 184 -13.72 -8.24 9.03
C THR A 184 -13.02 -9.15 8.04
N ILE A 185 -12.04 -8.60 7.31
CA ILE A 185 -11.32 -9.30 6.27
C ILE A 185 -9.86 -9.42 6.71
N ARG A 186 -9.39 -10.64 6.96
CA ARG A 186 -7.99 -10.86 7.32
C ARG A 186 -7.12 -10.79 6.05
N VAL A 187 -6.01 -10.06 6.13
CA VAL A 187 -5.05 -9.90 5.05
C VAL A 187 -3.82 -10.76 5.34
N GLU A 188 -3.51 -11.69 4.45
CA GLU A 188 -2.29 -12.49 4.49
C GLU A 188 -1.37 -12.04 3.35
N ARG A 189 -0.11 -11.75 3.66
CA ARG A 189 0.86 -11.31 2.65
C ARG A 189 1.42 -12.51 1.91
N ALA A 190 1.57 -12.37 0.60
CA ALA A 190 2.29 -13.30 -0.27
C ALA A 190 3.41 -12.55 -0.99
N GLU A 191 4.10 -13.19 -1.94
CA GLU A 191 5.22 -12.59 -2.66
C GLU A 191 4.80 -11.42 -3.56
N LYS A 192 5.72 -10.51 -3.86
CA LYS A 192 5.57 -9.46 -4.89
C LYS A 192 4.32 -8.59 -4.73
N GLY A 193 4.03 -8.16 -3.49
CA GLY A 193 2.91 -7.25 -3.19
C GLY A 193 1.54 -7.92 -3.21
N VAL A 194 1.48 -9.22 -3.50
CA VAL A 194 0.23 -9.98 -3.48
C VAL A 194 -0.25 -10.15 -2.04
N VAL A 195 -1.56 -10.05 -1.85
CA VAL A 195 -2.25 -10.41 -0.62
C VAL A 195 -3.34 -11.43 -0.88
N TYR A 196 -3.61 -12.27 0.11
CA TYR A 196 -4.76 -13.14 0.17
C TYR A 196 -5.75 -12.59 1.20
N LEU A 197 -7.03 -12.60 0.84
CA LEU A 197 -8.11 -12.06 1.67
C LEU A 197 -8.92 -13.23 2.24
N LYS A 198 -9.13 -13.25 3.56
CA LYS A 198 -9.91 -14.30 4.24
C LYS A 198 -11.08 -13.70 5.01
N GLY A 199 -12.21 -14.40 4.98
CA GLY A 199 -13.34 -14.12 5.87
C GLY A 199 -13.10 -14.59 7.30
N HIS A 200 -13.98 -14.24 8.25
CA HIS A 200 -13.90 -14.72 9.64
C HIS A 200 -14.02 -16.24 9.78
N ASN A 201 -14.56 -16.91 8.76
CA ASN A 201 -14.69 -18.36 8.68
C ASN A 201 -13.39 -19.07 8.28
N ASP A 202 -12.28 -18.33 8.20
CA ASP A 202 -10.94 -18.81 7.82
C ASP A 202 -10.85 -19.37 6.38
N LYS A 203 -11.84 -19.05 5.54
CA LYS A 203 -11.84 -19.35 4.11
C LYS A 203 -11.35 -18.15 3.30
N TYR A 204 -10.66 -18.44 2.21
CA TYR A 204 -10.19 -17.43 1.27
C TYR A 204 -11.35 -16.88 0.46
N TRP A 205 -11.18 -15.62 0.05
CA TRP A 205 -11.99 -15.02 -0.97
C TRP A 205 -11.79 -15.74 -2.30
N HIS A 206 -12.90 -16.01 -2.96
CA HIS A 206 -12.98 -16.33 -4.38
C HIS A 206 -13.73 -15.19 -5.06
N ALA A 207 -13.19 -14.64 -6.14
CA ALA A 207 -13.79 -13.52 -6.86
C ALA A 207 -13.88 -13.81 -8.35
N ASP A 208 -15.07 -13.61 -8.91
CA ASP A 208 -15.32 -13.71 -10.35
C ASP A 208 -16.15 -12.52 -10.85
N SER A 209 -16.50 -12.54 -12.14
CA SER A 209 -17.30 -11.48 -12.77
C SER A 209 -18.73 -11.35 -12.24
N GLU A 210 -19.22 -12.33 -11.48
CA GLU A 210 -20.58 -12.41 -10.96
C GLU A 210 -20.65 -12.04 -9.47
N ASN A 211 -19.66 -12.46 -8.68
CA ASN A 211 -19.69 -12.34 -7.23
C ASN A 211 -18.32 -12.53 -6.55
N VAL A 212 -18.27 -12.15 -5.27
CA VAL A 212 -17.20 -12.52 -4.34
C VAL A 212 -17.78 -13.40 -3.23
N THR A 213 -17.17 -14.53 -2.96
CA THR A 213 -17.50 -15.44 -1.85
C THR A 213 -16.29 -15.64 -0.94
N ALA A 214 -16.51 -16.00 0.32
CA ALA A 214 -15.47 -16.43 1.24
C ALA A 214 -15.70 -17.89 1.65
N ASP A 215 -15.40 -18.81 0.73
CA ASP A 215 -15.58 -20.27 0.90
C ASP A 215 -14.45 -21.11 0.32
N SER A 216 -13.43 -20.49 -0.26
CA SER A 216 -12.32 -21.22 -0.86
C SER A 216 -11.32 -21.72 0.18
N ASP A 217 -10.80 -22.92 -0.04
CA ASP A 217 -9.63 -23.46 0.67
C ASP A 217 -8.30 -23.07 -0.01
N VAL A 218 -8.37 -22.53 -1.22
CA VAL A 218 -7.21 -22.12 -2.02
C VAL A 218 -7.16 -20.59 -2.10
N PRO A 219 -6.01 -19.95 -1.84
CA PRO A 219 -5.91 -18.51 -1.93
C PRO A 219 -5.97 -17.99 -3.37
N GLU A 220 -6.70 -16.90 -3.56
CA GLU A 220 -6.63 -16.06 -4.77
C GLU A 220 -5.91 -14.76 -4.45
N GLY A 221 -4.99 -14.36 -5.33
CA GLY A 221 -4.13 -13.21 -5.15
C GLY A 221 -4.79 -11.90 -5.54
N PHE A 222 -4.57 -10.87 -4.72
CA PHE A 222 -4.96 -9.50 -5.00
C PHE A 222 -3.82 -8.51 -4.74
N TYR A 223 -3.86 -7.35 -5.38
CA TYR A 223 -3.03 -6.19 -5.06
C TYR A 223 -3.89 -5.12 -4.38
N LEU A 224 -3.34 -4.47 -3.36
CA LEU A 224 -3.94 -3.30 -2.73
C LEU A 224 -3.28 -2.04 -3.27
N GLU A 225 -4.04 -1.24 -4.02
CA GLU A 225 -3.54 0.00 -4.60
C GLU A 225 -4.03 1.19 -3.79
N LEU A 226 -3.13 1.81 -3.01
CA LEU A 226 -3.40 3.07 -2.31
C LEU A 226 -3.43 4.23 -3.32
N ARG A 227 -4.61 4.50 -3.85
CA ARG A 227 -4.86 5.57 -4.84
C ARG A 227 -5.27 6.89 -4.21
N GLU A 228 -5.93 6.82 -3.05
CA GLU A 228 -6.41 7.98 -2.29
C GLU A 228 -5.99 7.85 -0.81
N PRO A 229 -5.99 8.94 -0.04
CA PRO A 229 -5.54 8.92 1.35
C PRO A 229 -6.26 7.87 2.18
N THR A 230 -7.58 7.80 2.04
CA THR A 230 -8.40 6.91 2.86
C THR A 230 -9.07 5.82 2.03
N ARG A 231 -8.65 5.62 0.77
CA ARG A 231 -9.27 4.60 -0.09
C ARG A 231 -8.25 3.81 -0.91
N ILE A 232 -8.51 2.51 -1.00
CA ILE A 232 -7.77 1.57 -1.84
C ILE A 232 -8.62 1.10 -3.01
N CYS A 233 -7.97 0.79 -4.13
CA CYS A 233 -8.52 -0.12 -5.12
C CYS A 233 -7.97 -1.53 -4.84
N ILE A 234 -8.77 -2.55 -5.13
CA ILE A 234 -8.36 -3.95 -4.99
C ILE A 234 -8.38 -4.58 -6.38
N LYS A 235 -7.22 -5.04 -6.85
CA LYS A 235 -7.02 -5.62 -8.18
C LYS A 235 -6.74 -7.11 -8.04
N SER A 236 -7.33 -7.96 -8.86
CA SER A 236 -6.93 -9.36 -8.96
C SER A 236 -5.51 -9.45 -9.55
N VAL A 237 -4.82 -10.56 -9.33
CA VAL A 237 -3.56 -10.87 -10.04
C VAL A 237 -3.76 -11.09 -11.56
N HIS A 238 -5.02 -11.19 -12.01
CA HIS A 238 -5.38 -11.29 -13.42
C HIS A 238 -5.66 -9.92 -14.07
N GLY A 239 -5.72 -8.86 -13.27
CA GLY A 239 -5.74 -7.47 -13.72
C GLY A 239 -7.08 -6.77 -13.57
N GLU A 240 -8.16 -7.46 -13.21
CA GLU A 240 -9.48 -6.86 -13.00
C GLU A 240 -9.61 -6.23 -11.61
N TYR A 241 -10.35 -5.13 -11.51
CA TYR A 241 -10.63 -4.48 -10.24
C TYR A 241 -11.93 -4.98 -9.61
N LEU A 242 -11.96 -5.07 -8.27
CA LEU A 242 -13.20 -5.26 -7.54
C LEU A 242 -14.08 -4.01 -7.64
N VAL A 243 -15.35 -4.24 -8.00
CA VAL A 243 -16.34 -3.18 -8.22
C VAL A 243 -17.62 -3.43 -7.44
N ALA A 244 -18.20 -2.34 -6.93
CA ALA A 244 -19.57 -2.28 -6.48
C ALA A 244 -20.51 -2.13 -7.69
N ASN A 245 -21.55 -2.96 -7.75
CA ASN A 245 -22.61 -2.91 -8.75
C ASN A 245 -23.95 -2.57 -8.08
N LYS A 246 -25.00 -2.36 -8.89
CA LYS A 246 -26.36 -2.08 -8.42
C LYS A 246 -26.81 -3.10 -7.37
N ASN A 247 -27.60 -2.63 -6.41
CA ASN A 247 -28.19 -3.44 -5.35
C ASN A 247 -27.15 -4.18 -4.49
N GLY A 248 -25.99 -3.57 -4.24
CA GLY A 248 -24.93 -4.14 -3.42
C GLY A 248 -24.12 -5.27 -4.06
N GLY A 249 -24.26 -5.48 -5.38
CA GLY A 249 -23.44 -6.47 -6.08
C GLY A 249 -21.95 -6.18 -5.87
N PHE A 250 -21.16 -7.22 -5.62
CA PHE A 250 -19.73 -7.12 -5.35
C PHE A 250 -19.04 -8.24 -6.12
N ARG A 251 -18.18 -7.86 -7.08
CA ARG A 251 -17.64 -8.76 -8.13
C ARG A 251 -16.37 -8.17 -8.77
N LEU A 252 -15.68 -8.94 -9.60
CA LEU A 252 -14.65 -8.42 -10.50
C LEU A 252 -15.28 -7.68 -11.70
N GLY A 253 -14.72 -6.52 -12.01
CA GLY A 253 -15.08 -5.66 -13.13
C GLY A 253 -14.16 -5.87 -14.32
N ASP A 254 -13.68 -4.76 -14.88
CA ASP A 254 -12.65 -4.73 -15.91
C ASP A 254 -11.29 -4.31 -15.32
N GLY A 255 -10.28 -4.19 -16.17
CA GLY A 255 -8.94 -3.75 -15.79
C GLY A 255 -8.74 -2.23 -15.77
N GLU A 256 -9.79 -1.43 -15.93
CA GLU A 256 -9.69 0.03 -15.98
C GLU A 256 -9.83 0.63 -14.58
N TYR A 257 -8.77 1.25 -14.06
CA TYR A 257 -8.78 1.79 -12.70
C TYR A 257 -9.87 2.87 -12.49
N GLU A 258 -10.24 3.61 -13.54
CA GLU A 258 -11.28 4.64 -13.47
C GLU A 258 -12.63 4.04 -13.05
N ASN A 259 -12.90 2.80 -13.49
CA ASN A 259 -14.09 2.03 -13.18
C ASN A 259 -14.01 1.29 -11.84
N ALA A 260 -12.80 1.17 -11.26
CA ALA A 260 -12.60 0.53 -9.98
C ALA A 260 -13.36 1.26 -8.86
N THR A 261 -13.92 0.49 -7.93
CA THR A 261 -14.45 1.05 -6.69
C THR A 261 -13.31 1.41 -5.76
N LYS A 262 -13.34 2.65 -5.26
CA LYS A 262 -12.41 3.15 -4.25
C LYS A 262 -12.99 2.82 -2.88
N TRP A 263 -12.42 1.83 -2.21
CA TRP A 263 -12.91 1.29 -0.93
C TRP A 263 -12.28 2.03 0.24
N GLU A 264 -13.11 2.61 1.13
CA GLU A 264 -12.67 3.05 2.45
C GLU A 264 -12.27 1.82 3.29
N TYR A 265 -11.17 1.91 4.06
CA TYR A 265 -10.51 0.77 4.72
C TYR A 265 -9.92 1.05 6.12
#